data_AF-A0A353TG50-F1
#
_entry.id   AF-A0A353TG50-F1
#
_cell.length_a   1.000
_cell.length_b   1.000
_cell.length_c   1.000
_cell.angle_alpha   90.00
_cell.angle_beta   90.00
_cell.angle_gamma   90.00
#
_symmetry.space_group_name_H-M   'P 1'
#
loop_
_entity.id
_entity.type
_entity.pdbx_description
1 polymer ?
#
loop_
_entity_poly.entity_id
_entity_poly.type
_entity_poly.pdbx_seq_one_letter_code
_entity_poly.pdbx_strand_id
1 'polypeptide(L)'
;MQTIKNTLILVLLLFATVSSAQSSVEMASEAYRSEDYKRSIQLYEQVVAQQLSEGKESAEIYYNLGNAYFRNGEAAKAILNYERALLLNPGDSDIRHNLRFARTRIEDKIDTSESFFLTNWIYSFKNLFNSNTWATIAIALFIAFLS
;
A
#
# COMPACT_ATOMS: atom_id res chain seq x y z
N MET A 1 5.86 51.19 29.62
CA MET A 1 6.81 50.05 29.71
C MET A 1 6.09 48.70 29.81
N GLN A 2 4.98 48.60 30.55
CA GLN A 2 4.19 47.37 30.66
C GLN A 2 3.52 46.93 29.35
N THR A 3 3.00 47.88 28.57
CA THR A 3 2.34 47.62 27.29
C THR A 3 3.28 47.00 26.27
N ILE A 4 4.50 47.54 26.13
CA ILE A 4 5.53 47.00 25.22
C ILE A 4 5.93 45.56 25.61
N LYS A 5 6.06 45.27 26.91
CA LYS A 5 6.33 43.90 27.39
C LYS A 5 5.19 42.94 27.05
N ASN A 6 3.94 43.37 27.22
CA ASN A 6 2.77 42.53 26.91
C ASN A 6 2.65 42.26 25.41
N THR A 7 2.95 43.24 24.56
CA THR A 7 2.96 43.05 23.10
C THR A 7 4.10 42.12 22.67
N LEU A 8 5.28 42.22 23.29
CA LEU A 8 6.41 41.33 22.99
C LEU A 8 6.10 39.87 23.36
N ILE A 9 5.44 39.64 24.50
CA ILE A 9 5.01 38.31 24.96
C ILE A 9 3.98 37.70 23.99
N LEU A 10 3.02 38.50 23.52
CA LEU A 10 2.03 38.07 22.52
C LEU A 10 2.68 37.69 21.18
N VAL A 11 3.67 38.45 20.71
CA VAL A 11 4.40 38.15 19.47
C VAL A 11 5.26 36.88 19.62
N LEU A 12 5.92 36.69 20.77
CA LEU A 12 6.69 35.47 21.06
C LEU A 12 5.81 34.21 21.16
N LEU A 13 4.61 34.32 21.74
CA LEU A 13 3.64 33.23 21.80
C LEU A 13 3.09 32.87 20.42
N LEU A 14 2.88 33.86 19.54
CA LEU A 14 2.45 33.63 18.16
C LEU A 14 3.53 32.97 17.29
N PHE A 15 4.81 33.22 17.57
CA PHE A 15 5.92 32.53 16.88
C PHE A 15 6.13 31.10 17.39
N ALA A 16 5.90 30.84 18.68
CA ALA A 16 6.07 29.51 19.27
C ALA A 16 5.03 28.49 18.76
N THR A 17 3.81 28.93 18.41
CA THR A 17 2.75 28.03 17.91
C THR A 17 2.94 27.63 16.45
N VAL A 18 3.72 28.38 15.66
CA VAL A 18 4.01 28.05 14.25
C VAL A 18 5.12 27.00 14.15
N SER A 19 6.00 26.89 15.15
CA SER A 19 7.14 25.97 15.11
C SER A 19 6.83 24.55 15.61
N SER A 20 5.66 24.31 16.20
CA SER A 20 5.32 23.01 16.84
C SER A 20 4.47 22.07 15.98
N ALA A 21 4.18 22.44 14.73
CA ALA A 21 3.40 21.63 13.80
C ALA A 21 4.27 21.20 12.61
N GLN A 22 5.31 20.40 12.87
CA GLN A 22 5.91 19.63 11.78
C GLN A 22 4.79 18.73 11.22
N SER A 23 4.37 18.97 9.97
CA SER A 23 3.34 18.15 9.32
C SER A 23 3.71 16.67 9.44
N SER A 24 2.75 15.81 9.78
CA SER A 24 2.96 14.35 9.90
C SER A 24 3.61 13.76 8.65
N VAL A 25 3.30 14.33 7.48
CA VAL A 25 3.90 13.99 6.18
C VAL A 25 5.39 14.35 6.14
N GLU A 26 5.76 15.50 6.69
CA GLU A 26 7.16 15.96 6.71
C GLU A 26 7.98 15.10 7.68
N MET A 27 7.41 14.68 8.82
CA MET A 27 8.06 13.70 9.70
C MET A 27 8.27 12.35 9.00
N ALA A 28 7.27 11.88 8.25
CA ALA A 28 7.37 10.63 7.49
C ALA A 28 8.44 10.71 6.38
N SER A 29 8.50 11.86 5.70
CA SER A 29 9.50 12.18 4.68
C SER A 29 10.89 12.29 5.27
N GLU A 30 11.03 12.90 6.44
CA GLU A 30 12.32 12.99 7.14
C GLU A 30 12.82 11.62 7.58
N ALA A 31 11.94 10.78 8.13
CA ALA A 31 12.28 9.39 8.44
C ALA A 31 12.73 8.63 7.18
N TYR A 32 12.07 8.85 6.03
CA TYR A 32 12.48 8.26 4.75
C TYR A 32 13.88 8.74 4.31
N ARG A 33 14.14 10.05 4.39
CA ARG A 33 15.44 10.66 4.06
C ARG A 33 16.56 10.18 4.97
N SER A 34 16.24 9.91 6.24
CA SER A 34 17.14 9.33 7.23
C SER A 34 17.29 7.80 7.11
N GLU A 35 16.72 7.18 6.07
CA GLU A 35 16.70 5.73 5.83
C GLU A 35 16.00 4.88 6.91
N ASP A 36 15.30 5.52 7.85
CA ASP A 36 14.45 4.85 8.82
C ASP A 36 13.09 4.51 8.18
N TYR A 37 13.12 3.53 7.27
CA TYR A 37 11.95 3.15 6.48
C TYR A 37 10.83 2.59 7.34
N LYS A 38 11.14 1.88 8.44
CA LYS A 38 10.12 1.35 9.36
C LYS A 38 9.33 2.49 10.01
N ARG A 39 10.02 3.51 10.52
CA ARG A 39 9.36 4.69 11.09
C ARG A 39 8.61 5.49 10.02
N SER A 40 9.20 5.63 8.83
CA SER A 40 8.55 6.29 7.70
C SER A 40 7.22 5.62 7.35
N ILE A 41 7.21 4.28 7.25
CA ILE A 41 6.00 3.48 7.01
C ILE A 41 4.94 3.77 8.07
N GLN A 42 5.28 3.69 9.36
CA GLN A 42 4.33 3.92 10.45
C GLN A 42 3.71 5.32 10.38
N LEU A 43 4.51 6.34 10.10
CA LEU A 43 4.04 7.72 10.00
C LEU A 43 3.14 7.91 8.77
N TYR A 44 3.53 7.35 7.61
CA TYR A 44 2.70 7.41 6.42
C TYR A 44 1.39 6.62 6.55
N GLU A 45 1.38 5.47 7.22
CA GLU A 45 0.15 4.72 7.53
C GLU A 45 -0.81 5.54 8.41
N GLN A 46 -0.28 6.28 9.40
CA GLN A 46 -1.08 7.20 10.20
C GLN A 46 -1.66 8.34 9.36
N VAL A 47 -0.87 8.92 8.46
CA VAL A 47 -1.34 9.95 7.51
C VAL A 47 -2.46 9.39 6.64
N VAL A 48 -2.30 8.20 6.08
CA VAL A 48 -3.33 7.55 5.25
C VAL A 48 -4.60 7.29 6.06
N ALA A 49 -4.48 6.77 7.28
CA ALA A 49 -5.64 6.52 8.14
C ALA A 49 -6.41 7.82 8.45
N GLN A 50 -5.69 8.90 8.76
CA GLN A 50 -6.28 10.21 8.98
C GLN A 50 -6.96 10.73 7.70
N GLN A 51 -6.28 10.70 6.56
CA GLN A 51 -6.82 11.16 5.29
C GLN A 51 -8.09 10.40 4.88
N LEU A 52 -8.13 9.09 5.12
CA LEU A 52 -9.30 8.28 4.83
C LEU A 52 -10.49 8.68 5.72
N SER A 53 -10.25 8.97 7.00
CA SER A 53 -11.31 9.46 7.90
C SER A 53 -11.85 10.84 7.51
N GLU A 54 -11.03 11.65 6.82
CA GLU A 54 -11.41 12.98 6.33
C GLU A 54 -11.91 12.96 4.88
N GLY A 55 -11.87 11.81 4.18
CA GLY A 55 -12.21 11.70 2.76
C GLY A 55 -11.23 12.43 1.83
N LYS A 56 -9.97 12.61 2.25
CA LYS A 56 -8.92 13.38 1.54
C LYS A 56 -7.76 12.51 1.09
N GLU A 57 -8.06 11.47 0.31
CA GLU A 57 -7.02 10.60 -0.24
C GLU A 57 -6.09 11.36 -1.20
N SER A 58 -4.80 11.00 -1.21
CA SER A 58 -3.80 11.62 -2.07
C SER A 58 -2.91 10.57 -2.73
N ALA A 59 -2.76 10.68 -4.05
CA ALA A 59 -1.85 9.83 -4.82
C ALA A 59 -0.41 9.92 -4.30
N GLU A 60 0.03 11.11 -3.92
CA GLU A 60 1.39 11.37 -3.43
C GLU A 60 1.69 10.62 -2.13
N ILE A 61 0.74 10.57 -1.19
CA ILE A 61 0.93 9.88 0.08
C ILE A 61 1.03 8.37 -0.14
N TYR A 62 0.18 7.80 -0.99
CA TYR A 62 0.28 6.38 -1.35
C TYR A 62 1.58 6.08 -2.11
N TYR A 63 2.02 6.96 -3.01
CA TYR A 63 3.29 6.81 -3.72
C TYR A 63 4.48 6.80 -2.75
N ASN A 64 4.52 7.74 -1.80
CA ASN A 64 5.58 7.85 -0.81
C ASN A 64 5.58 6.68 0.19
N LEU A 65 4.40 6.24 0.63
CA LEU A 65 4.26 5.02 1.43
C LEU A 65 4.75 3.78 0.64
N GLY A 66 4.42 3.70 -0.65
CA GLY A 66 4.91 2.67 -1.56
C GLY A 66 6.43 2.66 -1.64
N ASN A 67 7.05 3.84 -1.80
CA ASN A 67 8.51 3.99 -1.77
C ASN A 67 9.12 3.52 -0.44
N ALA A 68 8.51 3.88 0.69
CA ALA A 68 8.98 3.46 2.01
C ALA A 68 8.94 1.93 2.17
N TYR A 69 7.83 1.28 1.80
CA TYR A 69 7.75 -0.18 1.79
C TYR A 69 8.75 -0.84 0.84
N PHE A 70 8.92 -0.27 -0.35
CA PHE A 70 9.85 -0.80 -1.34
C PHE A 70 11.30 -0.79 -0.80
N ARG A 71 11.72 0.33 -0.20
CA ARG A 71 13.03 0.46 0.44
C ARG A 71 13.20 -0.43 1.67
N ASN A 72 12.12 -0.71 2.40
CA ASN A 72 12.11 -1.67 3.51
C ASN A 72 12.09 -3.15 3.04
N GLY A 73 12.07 -3.42 1.72
CA GLY A 73 12.08 -4.77 1.15
C GLY A 73 10.69 -5.42 1.06
N GLU A 74 9.63 -4.71 1.42
CA GLU A 74 8.23 -5.18 1.40
C GLU A 74 7.57 -4.89 0.05
N ALA A 75 8.10 -5.48 -1.02
CA ALA A 75 7.68 -5.18 -2.39
C ALA A 75 6.18 -5.37 -2.66
N ALA A 76 5.53 -6.36 -2.05
CA ALA A 76 4.09 -6.60 -2.24
C ALA A 76 3.24 -5.44 -1.71
N LYS A 77 3.61 -4.91 -0.53
CA LYS A 77 2.95 -3.73 0.04
C LYS A 77 3.27 -2.47 -0.77
N ALA A 78 4.47 -2.37 -1.32
CA ALA A 78 4.82 -1.28 -2.23
C ALA A 78 3.92 -1.28 -3.46
N ILE A 79 3.75 -2.42 -4.13
CA ILE A 79 2.85 -2.59 -5.28
C ILE A 79 1.42 -2.17 -4.94
N LEU A 80 0.86 -2.65 -3.83
CA LEU A 80 -0.48 -2.28 -3.39
C LEU A 80 -0.64 -0.76 -3.27
N ASN A 81 0.33 -0.07 -2.68
CA ASN A 81 0.27 1.38 -2.52
C ASN A 81 0.51 2.13 -3.83
N TYR A 82 1.40 1.66 -4.70
CA TYR A 82 1.55 2.24 -6.03
C TYR A 82 0.31 2.05 -6.90
N GLU A 83 -0.42 0.93 -6.79
CA GLU A 83 -1.68 0.74 -7.49
C GLU A 83 -2.76 1.71 -7.01
N ARG A 84 -2.86 1.95 -5.69
CA ARG A 84 -3.74 2.99 -5.14
C ARG A 84 -3.35 4.38 -5.63
N ALA A 85 -2.06 4.69 -5.63
CA ALA A 85 -1.55 5.96 -6.14
C ALA A 85 -1.90 6.15 -7.62
N LEU A 86 -1.76 5.08 -8.43
CA LEU A 86 -2.08 5.08 -9.85
C LEU A 86 -3.59 5.24 -10.12
N LEU A 87 -4.44 4.65 -9.27
CA LEU A 87 -5.89 4.83 -9.36
C LEU A 87 -6.28 6.30 -9.17
N LEU A 88 -5.63 7.00 -8.24
CA LEU A 88 -5.87 8.41 -7.94
C LEU A 88 -5.24 9.36 -8.96
N ASN A 89 -4.07 8.99 -9.52
CA ASN A 89 -3.40 9.76 -10.57
C ASN A 89 -2.90 8.84 -11.71
N PRO A 90 -3.77 8.47 -12.66
CA PRO A 90 -3.42 7.56 -13.76
C PRO A 90 -2.35 8.11 -14.72
N GLY A 91 -2.19 9.44 -14.76
CA GLY A 91 -1.28 10.15 -15.66
C GLY A 91 0.18 10.13 -15.21
N ASP A 92 0.45 9.85 -13.95
CA ASP A 92 1.78 9.91 -13.35
C ASP A 92 2.75 8.85 -13.90
N SER A 93 3.84 9.30 -14.53
CA SER A 93 4.85 8.40 -15.08
C SER A 93 5.69 7.72 -14.01
N ASP A 94 5.93 8.39 -12.89
CA ASP A 94 6.83 7.93 -11.83
C ASP A 94 6.15 6.82 -11.03
N ILE A 95 4.84 6.96 -10.77
CA ILE A 95 4.02 5.89 -10.20
C ILE A 95 4.06 4.65 -11.11
N ARG A 96 3.82 4.80 -12.42
CA ARG A 96 3.84 3.67 -13.37
C ARG A 96 5.22 3.01 -13.46
N HIS A 97 6.27 3.81 -13.44
CA HIS A 97 7.65 3.33 -13.46
C HIS A 97 7.96 2.53 -12.19
N ASN A 98 7.71 3.09 -11.01
CA ASN A 98 8.01 2.43 -9.73
C ASN A 98 7.15 1.20 -9.51
N LEU A 99 5.88 1.21 -9.91
CA LEU A 99 5.01 0.03 -9.89
C LEU A 99 5.59 -1.10 -10.75
N ARG A 100 6.03 -0.78 -11.97
CA ARG A 100 6.65 -1.78 -12.87
C ARG A 100 7.93 -2.34 -12.26
N PHE A 101 8.80 -1.48 -11.75
CA PHE A 101 10.03 -1.89 -11.10
C PHE A 101 9.79 -2.74 -9.85
N ALA A 102 8.77 -2.40 -9.04
CA ALA A 102 8.41 -3.18 -7.87
C ALA A 102 7.88 -4.57 -8.25
N ARG A 103 7.13 -4.69 -9.35
CA ARG A 103 6.65 -5.97 -9.89
C ARG A 103 7.80 -6.87 -10.34
N THR A 104 8.83 -6.35 -11.02
CA THR A 104 9.97 -7.20 -11.44
C THR A 104 10.71 -7.80 -10.26
N ARG A 105 10.81 -7.06 -9.13
CA ARG A 105 11.42 -7.58 -7.89
C ARG A 105 10.65 -8.72 -7.23
N ILE A 106 9.36 -8.85 -7.55
CA ILE A 106 8.53 -9.96 -7.11
C ILE A 106 8.54 -11.06 -8.18
N GLU A 107 8.45 -10.76 -9.47
CA GLU A 107 8.57 -11.76 -10.54
C GLU A 107 9.90 -12.53 -10.45
N ASP A 108 11.01 -11.86 -10.13
CA ASP A 108 12.30 -12.52 -9.86
C ASP A 108 12.31 -13.39 -8.59
N LYS A 109 11.36 -13.17 -7.67
CA LYS A 109 11.18 -13.94 -6.43
C LYS A 109 10.08 -15.01 -6.55
N ILE A 110 9.17 -14.88 -7.52
CA ILE A 110 8.09 -15.81 -7.80
C ILE A 110 8.54 -16.72 -8.94
N ASP A 111 9.25 -17.79 -8.58
CA ASP A 111 9.09 -19.05 -9.29
C ASP A 111 7.63 -19.51 -9.08
N THR A 112 6.70 -19.01 -9.89
CA THR A 112 5.28 -19.42 -10.08
C THR A 112 4.36 -19.78 -8.88
N SER A 113 4.74 -19.59 -7.61
CA SER A 113 4.02 -20.24 -6.50
C SER A 113 3.08 -19.36 -5.66
N GLU A 114 3.02 -18.04 -5.83
CA GLU A 114 1.97 -17.24 -5.18
C GLU A 114 0.67 -17.28 -5.99
N SER A 115 0.17 -18.50 -6.17
CA SER A 115 -1.21 -18.69 -6.49
C SER A 115 -2.01 -18.39 -5.21
N PHE A 116 -3.01 -17.50 -5.33
CA PHE A 116 -4.04 -17.28 -4.31
C PHE A 116 -4.46 -18.64 -3.71
N PHE A 117 -4.72 -18.75 -2.40
CA PHE A 117 -4.94 -20.05 -1.76
C PHE A 117 -6.00 -20.91 -2.48
N LEU A 118 -7.00 -20.30 -3.13
CA LEU A 118 -7.99 -21.01 -3.94
C LEU A 118 -7.40 -21.64 -5.20
N THR A 119 -6.39 -21.07 -5.82
CA THR A 119 -5.76 -21.61 -7.02
C THR A 119 -5.00 -22.90 -6.69
N ASN A 120 -4.18 -22.89 -5.64
CA ASN A 120 -3.54 -24.12 -5.11
C ASN A 120 -4.60 -25.14 -4.70
N TRP A 121 -5.65 -24.73 -4.01
CA TRP A 121 -6.75 -25.60 -3.60
C TRP A 121 -7.50 -26.20 -4.80
N ILE A 122 -7.82 -25.42 -5.84
CA ILE A 122 -8.47 -25.88 -7.08
C ILE A 122 -7.56 -26.85 -7.84
N TYR A 123 -6.26 -26.56 -7.93
CA TYR A 123 -5.31 -27.47 -8.57
C TYR A 123 -5.14 -28.77 -7.77
N SER A 124 -5.07 -28.71 -6.44
CA SER A 124 -5.07 -29.89 -5.58
C SER A 124 -6.35 -30.71 -5.80
N PHE A 125 -7.53 -30.08 -5.80
CA PHE A 125 -8.81 -30.75 -6.05
C PHE A 125 -8.92 -31.36 -7.45
N LYS A 126 -8.49 -30.63 -8.47
CA LYS A 126 -8.45 -31.10 -9.86
C LYS A 126 -7.54 -32.33 -10.00
N ASN A 127 -6.42 -32.35 -9.26
CA ASN A 127 -5.43 -33.43 -9.32
C ASN A 127 -5.72 -34.60 -8.37
N LEU A 128 -6.76 -34.53 -7.53
CA LEU A 128 -7.19 -35.67 -6.70
C LEU A 128 -7.66 -36.86 -7.55
N PHE A 129 -8.18 -36.60 -8.75
CA PHE A 129 -8.70 -37.63 -9.64
C PHE A 129 -8.24 -37.40 -11.08
N ASN A 130 -8.04 -38.48 -11.84
CA ASN A 130 -7.71 -38.41 -13.25
C ASN A 130 -8.88 -37.80 -14.05
N SER A 131 -8.59 -37.13 -15.17
CA SER A 131 -9.54 -36.63 -16.17
C SER A 131 -10.68 -37.61 -16.47
N ASN A 132 -10.37 -38.89 -16.58
CA ASN A 132 -11.36 -39.94 -16.86
C ASN A 132 -12.41 -40.09 -15.74
N THR A 133 -12.01 -39.93 -14.48
CA THR A 133 -12.92 -40.05 -13.33
C THR A 133 -13.92 -38.90 -13.28
N TRP A 134 -13.47 -37.67 -13.57
CA TRP A 134 -14.36 -36.51 -13.68
C TRP A 134 -15.38 -36.67 -14.81
N ALA A 135 -14.98 -37.23 -15.96
CA ALA A 135 -15.88 -37.52 -17.07
C ALA A 135 -16.95 -38.54 -16.68
N THR A 136 -16.58 -39.62 -15.97
CA THR A 136 -17.54 -40.62 -15.51
C THR A 136 -18.53 -40.05 -14.48
N ILE A 137 -18.06 -39.24 -13.53
CA ILE A 137 -18.93 -38.55 -12.55
C ILE A 137 -19.94 -37.64 -13.27
N ALA A 138 -19.48 -36.86 -14.26
CA ALA A 138 -20.34 -35.96 -15.02
C ALA A 138 -21.44 -36.73 -15.81
N ILE A 139 -21.08 -37.85 -16.45
CA ILE A 139 -22.03 -38.70 -17.18
C ILE A 139 -23.05 -39.30 -16.21
N ALA A 140 -22.62 -39.81 -15.06
CA ALA A 140 -23.51 -40.41 -14.07
C ALA A 140 -24.51 -39.38 -13.49
N LEU A 141 -24.03 -38.18 -13.15
CA LEU A 141 -24.88 -37.09 -12.67
C LEU A 141 -25.88 -36.61 -13.73
N PHE A 142 -25.46 -36.55 -14.99
CA PHE A 142 -26.35 -36.19 -16.10
C PHE A 142 -27.48 -37.21 -16.30
N ILE A 143 -27.16 -38.50 -16.22
CA ILE A 143 -28.17 -39.56 -16.31
C ILE A 143 -29.13 -39.50 -15.11
N ALA A 144 -28.61 -39.31 -13.89
CA ALA A 144 -29.42 -39.20 -12.68
C ALA A 144 -30.31 -37.94 -12.65
N PHE A 145 -29.91 -36.86 -13.33
CA PHE A 145 -30.72 -35.66 -13.49
C PHE A 145 -31.87 -35.86 -14.50
N LEU A 146 -31.69 -36.75 -15.48
CA LEU A 146 -32.67 -37.04 -16.52
C LEU A 146 -33.65 -38.17 -16.16
N SER A 147 -33.37 -38.92 -15.09
CA SER A 147 -34.24 -39.97 -14.54
C SER A 147 -35.19 -39.42 -13.49
#